data_AF-C7Q179-F1
#
_entry.id   AF-C7Q179-F1
#
_cell.length_a   1.000
_cell.length_b   1.000
_cell.length_c   1.000
_cell.angle_alpha   90.00
_cell.angle_beta   90.00
_cell.angle_gamma   90.00
#
_symmetry.space_group_name_H-M   'P 1'
#
loop_
_entity.id
_entity.type
_entity.pdbx_description
1 polymer ?
#
loop_
_entity_poly.entity_id
_entity_poly.type
_entity_poly.pdbx_seq_one_letter_code
_entity_poly.pdbx_strand_id
1 'polypeptide(L)'
;MADIEVKLSGPVFDGRAIESMRRMSEEIQKEIATYAEDSWQSFMDASFRHSTGRYQLFVNVARRDKDLVVNDGWPESHLQYGPWLEGVGSRNSPVTRFPGYFALKRAADHTESDVPNIAEPIVTNYVAEANE
;
A
#
# COMPACT_ATOMS: atom_id res chain seq x y z
N MET A 1 16.54 -11.08 55.61
CA MET A 1 16.41 -11.24 54.15
C MET A 1 16.45 -9.83 53.59
N ALA A 2 17.38 -9.53 52.68
CA ALA A 2 17.44 -8.21 52.06
C ALA A 2 16.44 -8.20 50.90
N ASP A 3 15.46 -7.30 50.96
CA ASP A 3 14.56 -7.02 49.84
C ASP A 3 15.35 -6.24 48.78
N ILE A 4 15.37 -6.74 47.56
CA ILE A 4 16.01 -6.07 46.42
C ILE A 4 14.89 -5.45 45.58
N GLU A 5 14.76 -4.13 45.65
CA GLU A 5 13.86 -3.37 44.78
C GLU A 5 14.61 -3.01 43.49
N VAL A 6 14.17 -3.58 42.36
CA VAL A 6 14.70 -3.23 41.03
C VAL A 6 13.74 -2.26 40.38
N LYS A 7 14.19 -1.01 40.14
CA LYS A 7 13.45 -0.03 39.34
C LYS A 7 13.93 -0.07 37.90
N LEU A 8 13.06 -0.51 37.00
CA LEU A 8 13.29 -0.48 35.56
C LEU A 8 12.57 0.74 34.98
N SER A 9 13.29 1.54 34.19
CA SER A 9 12.76 2.71 33.48
C SER A 9 13.32 2.75 32.07
N GLY A 10 12.55 3.31 31.14
CA GLY A 10 12.95 3.49 29.75
C GLY A 10 11.82 3.13 28.76
N PRO A 11 11.96 3.47 27.48
CA PRO A 11 10.88 3.39 26.47
C PRO A 11 10.23 2.02 26.31
N VAL A 12 11.00 0.94 26.53
CA VAL A 12 10.50 -0.44 26.51
C VAL A 12 9.66 -0.76 27.75
N PHE A 13 10.04 -0.22 28.91
CA PHE A 13 9.43 -0.52 30.20
C PHE A 13 8.26 0.41 30.53
N ASP A 14 8.21 1.60 29.93
CA ASP A 14 7.11 2.58 30.08
C ASP A 14 6.06 2.51 28.94
N GLY A 15 6.28 1.66 27.93
CA GLY A 15 5.36 1.40 26.82
C GLY A 15 5.50 2.36 25.63
N ARG A 16 6.34 3.40 25.70
CA ARG A 16 6.56 4.34 24.60
C ARG A 16 7.06 3.65 23.33
N ALA A 17 7.99 2.72 23.46
CA ALA A 17 8.53 1.98 22.30
C ALA A 17 7.45 1.17 21.55
N ILE A 18 6.51 0.57 22.27
CA ILE A 18 5.42 -0.21 21.67
C ILE A 18 4.48 0.71 20.90
N GLU A 19 4.13 1.85 21.48
CA GLU A 19 3.29 2.85 20.84
C GLU A 19 3.97 3.47 19.60
N SER A 20 5.26 3.78 19.68
CA SER A 20 6.04 4.26 18.53
C SER A 20 6.09 3.23 17.40
N MET A 21 6.29 1.95 17.71
CA MET A 21 6.25 0.88 16.68
C MET A 21 4.87 0.75 16.04
N ARG A 22 3.78 0.89 16.81
CA ARG A 22 2.42 0.86 16.27
C ARG A 22 2.19 2.02 15.30
N ARG A 23 2.57 3.24 15.69
CA ARG A 23 2.45 4.44 14.84
C ARG A 23 3.30 4.33 13.58
N MET A 24 4.54 3.88 13.72
CA MET A 24 5.44 3.59 12.61
C MET A 24 4.79 2.63 11.60
N SER A 25 4.22 1.52 12.07
CA SER A 25 3.55 0.56 11.18
C SER A 25 2.33 1.16 10.48
N GLU A 26 1.51 1.95 11.19
CA GLU A 26 0.36 2.63 10.61
C GLU A 26 0.76 3.69 9.57
N GLU A 27 1.86 4.39 9.79
CA GLU A 27 2.38 5.39 8.86
C GLU A 27 2.97 4.74 7.61
N ILE A 28 3.79 3.69 7.76
CA ILE A 28 4.32 2.92 6.64
C ILE A 28 3.19 2.34 5.79
N GLN A 29 2.16 1.75 6.42
CA GLN A 29 1.02 1.21 5.67
C GLN A 29 0.29 2.30 4.86
N LYS A 30 0.06 3.48 5.46
CA LYS A 30 -0.59 4.59 4.77
C LYS A 30 0.25 5.08 3.60
N GLU A 31 1.55 5.27 3.79
CA GLU A 31 2.42 5.80 2.75
C GLU A 31 2.54 4.82 1.57
N ILE A 32 2.69 3.53 1.86
CA ILE A 32 2.69 2.49 0.82
C ILE A 32 1.34 2.45 0.09
N ALA A 33 0.22 2.58 0.81
CA ALA A 33 -1.11 2.56 0.18
C ALA A 33 -1.33 3.77 -0.75
N THR A 34 -0.95 4.98 -0.31
CA THR A 34 -0.99 6.19 -1.14
C THR A 34 -0.09 6.04 -2.37
N TYR A 35 1.14 5.55 -2.19
CA TYR A 35 2.06 5.31 -3.30
C TYR A 35 1.51 4.28 -4.29
N ALA A 36 0.87 3.22 -3.80
CA ALA A 36 0.26 2.19 -4.63
C ALA A 36 -0.93 2.71 -5.44
N GLU A 37 -1.76 3.57 -4.83
CA GLU A 37 -2.84 4.28 -5.53
C GLU A 37 -2.30 5.15 -6.66
N ASP A 38 -1.34 6.03 -6.36
CA ASP A 38 -0.72 6.92 -7.34
C ASP A 38 -0.02 6.16 -8.47
N SER A 39 0.69 5.09 -8.11
CA SER A 39 1.35 4.19 -9.06
C SER A 39 0.32 3.56 -10.00
N TRP A 40 -0.79 3.05 -9.46
CA TRP A 40 -1.81 2.42 -10.27
C TRP A 40 -2.49 3.41 -11.20
N GLN A 41 -2.85 4.60 -10.72
CA GLN A 41 -3.39 5.67 -11.56
C GLN A 41 -2.42 6.04 -12.69
N SER A 42 -1.12 6.20 -12.39
CA SER A 42 -0.08 6.48 -13.37
C SER A 42 0.06 5.38 -14.43
N PHE A 43 0.01 4.11 -14.02
CA PHE A 43 0.03 2.99 -14.96
C PHE A 43 -1.27 2.89 -15.78
N MET A 44 -2.43 3.24 -15.23
CA MET A 44 -3.67 3.33 -16.01
C MET A 44 -3.53 4.38 -17.10
N ASP A 45 -3.03 5.56 -16.78
CA ASP A 45 -2.84 6.66 -17.74
C ASP A 45 -1.89 6.27 -18.87
N ALA A 46 -0.82 5.54 -18.54
CA ALA A 46 0.13 5.04 -19.53
C ALA A 46 -0.42 3.89 -20.41
N SER A 47 -1.45 3.18 -19.95
CA SER A 47 -1.91 1.93 -20.57
C SER A 47 -3.25 2.03 -21.28
N PHE A 48 -4.14 2.89 -20.78
CA PHE A 48 -5.50 3.00 -21.28
C PHE A 48 -5.52 3.76 -22.61
N ARG A 49 -5.96 3.08 -23.68
CA ARG A 49 -6.01 3.67 -25.02
C ARG A 49 -7.04 4.79 -25.15
N HIS A 50 -8.15 4.65 -24.42
CA HIS A 50 -9.26 5.61 -24.39
C HIS A 50 -9.66 5.89 -22.95
N SER A 51 -8.77 6.54 -22.20
CA SER A 51 -9.06 6.97 -20.83
C SER A 51 -10.06 8.12 -20.84
N THR A 52 -11.20 7.93 -20.19
CA THR A 52 -12.14 9.04 -19.87
C THR A 52 -11.93 9.56 -18.45
N GLY A 53 -10.88 9.09 -17.75
CA GLY A 53 -10.63 9.35 -16.32
C GLY A 53 -11.61 8.63 -15.37
N ARG A 54 -12.74 8.13 -15.87
CA ARG A 54 -13.81 7.56 -15.05
C ARG A 54 -13.33 6.39 -14.17
N TYR A 55 -12.45 5.51 -14.65
CA TYR A 55 -11.97 4.38 -13.85
C TYR A 55 -10.99 4.81 -12.76
N GLN A 56 -10.09 5.74 -13.09
CA GLN A 56 -9.12 6.31 -12.15
C GLN A 56 -9.82 6.93 -10.94
N LEU A 57 -10.96 7.60 -11.15
CA LEU A 57 -11.74 8.24 -10.08
C LEU A 57 -12.27 7.29 -9.01
N PHE A 58 -12.35 5.98 -9.29
CA PHE A 58 -12.80 4.99 -8.30
C PHE A 58 -11.66 4.18 -7.70
N VAL A 59 -10.42 4.38 -8.17
CA VAL A 59 -9.26 3.85 -7.46
C VAL A 59 -9.21 4.52 -6.10
N ASN A 60 -9.14 3.72 -5.05
CA ASN A 60 -9.11 4.23 -3.70
C ASN A 60 -8.38 3.28 -2.76
N VAL A 61 -7.88 3.86 -1.67
CA VAL A 61 -7.42 3.12 -0.49
C VAL A 61 -8.62 2.77 0.40
N ALA A 62 -8.85 1.48 0.61
CA ALA A 62 -9.87 0.96 1.51
C ALA A 62 -9.24 0.16 2.66
N ARG A 63 -9.94 0.07 3.79
CA ARG A 63 -9.57 -0.83 4.88
C ARG A 63 -10.07 -2.23 4.60
N ARG A 64 -9.19 -3.22 4.80
CA ARG A 64 -9.55 -4.65 4.85
C ARG A 64 -9.00 -5.23 6.14
N ASP A 65 -9.88 -5.45 7.11
CA ASP A 65 -9.52 -5.83 8.48
C ASP A 65 -8.51 -4.85 9.12
N LYS A 66 -7.26 -5.27 9.29
CA LYS A 66 -6.17 -4.46 9.86
C LYS A 66 -5.31 -3.79 8.79
N ASP A 67 -5.46 -4.18 7.53
CA ASP A 67 -4.62 -3.76 6.44
C ASP A 67 -5.30 -2.66 5.59
N LEU A 68 -4.49 -1.97 4.81
CA LEU A 68 -4.95 -1.12 3.73
C LEU A 68 -4.81 -1.85 2.41
N VAL A 69 -5.81 -1.72 1.55
CA VAL A 69 -5.84 -2.28 0.21
C VAL A 69 -6.20 -1.21 -0.79
N VAL A 70 -5.56 -1.23 -1.96
CA VAL A 70 -5.94 -0.38 -3.09
C VAL A 70 -6.82 -1.20 -4.03
N ASN A 71 -7.99 -0.69 -4.39
CA ASN A 71 -8.94 -1.37 -5.27
C ASN A 71 -9.62 -0.37 -6.24
N ASP A 72 -10.44 -0.89 -7.15
CA ASP A 72 -11.19 -0.13 -8.18
C ASP A 72 -12.59 0.30 -7.71
N GLY A 73 -12.85 0.26 -6.40
CA GLY A 73 -14.10 0.67 -5.79
C GLY A 73 -15.28 -0.27 -6.04
N TRP A 74 -15.05 -1.49 -6.52
CA TRP A 74 -16.14 -2.48 -6.66
C TRP A 74 -16.60 -3.02 -5.28
N PRO A 75 -17.91 -3.21 -5.03
CA PRO A 75 -19.04 -3.10 -5.96
C PRO A 75 -19.65 -1.70 -6.16
N GLU A 76 -19.28 -0.71 -5.35
CA GLU A 76 -19.91 0.62 -5.32
C GLU A 76 -19.69 1.42 -6.60
N SER A 77 -18.53 1.29 -7.24
CA SER A 77 -18.21 1.95 -8.50
C SER A 77 -19.07 1.45 -9.67
N HIS A 78 -19.60 0.23 -9.55
CA HIS A 78 -20.21 -0.54 -10.64
C HIS A 78 -19.34 -0.65 -11.90
N LEU A 79 -18.04 -0.37 -11.76
CA LEU A 79 -17.05 -0.46 -12.81
C LEU A 79 -16.27 -1.75 -12.62
N GLN A 80 -16.48 -2.69 -13.53
CA GLN A 80 -15.61 -3.84 -13.59
C GLN A 80 -14.37 -3.45 -14.41
N TYR A 81 -13.21 -3.35 -13.76
CA TYR A 81 -11.94 -3.23 -14.48
C TYR A 81 -11.84 -4.41 -15.47
N GLY A 82 -11.57 -4.16 -16.75
CA GLY A 82 -11.47 -5.24 -17.73
C GLY A 82 -10.50 -5.02 -18.89
N PRO A 83 -10.16 -6.10 -19.63
CA PRO A 83 -9.05 -6.12 -20.60
C PRO A 83 -9.18 -5.18 -21.79
N TRP A 84 -10.40 -4.76 -22.14
CA TRP A 84 -10.61 -3.82 -23.23
C TRP A 84 -10.04 -2.43 -22.91
N LEU A 85 -9.92 -2.05 -21.63
CA LEU A 85 -9.35 -0.76 -21.21
C LEU A 85 -7.88 -0.65 -21.61
N GLU A 86 -7.15 -1.75 -21.48
CA GLU A 86 -5.73 -1.85 -21.84
C GLU A 86 -5.51 -2.20 -23.32
N GLY A 87 -6.60 -2.32 -24.11
CA GLY A 87 -6.54 -2.67 -25.52
C GLY A 87 -6.04 -4.09 -25.79
N VAL A 88 -6.25 -5.01 -24.84
CA VAL A 88 -5.90 -6.42 -25.00
C VAL A 88 -6.97 -7.14 -25.80
N GLY A 89 -6.62 -7.60 -27.01
CA GLY A 89 -7.51 -8.32 -27.90
C GLY A 89 -7.51 -9.84 -27.67
N SER A 90 -8.52 -10.53 -28.21
CA SER A 90 -8.69 -12.00 -28.19
C SER A 90 -7.52 -12.81 -28.77
N ARG A 91 -6.55 -12.15 -29.42
CA ARG A 91 -5.35 -12.76 -30.01
C ARG A 91 -4.19 -12.96 -29.02
N ASN A 92 -4.24 -12.40 -27.80
CA ASN A 92 -3.20 -12.56 -26.77
C ASN A 92 -3.30 -13.89 -25.99
N SER A 93 -3.62 -14.97 -26.70
CA SER A 93 -3.33 -16.33 -26.25
C SER A 93 -1.81 -16.49 -25.99
N PRO A 94 -1.37 -17.24 -24.96
CA PRO A 94 -2.18 -18.13 -24.14
C PRO A 94 -2.43 -17.59 -22.71
N VAL A 95 -3.71 -17.67 -22.31
CA VAL A 95 -4.17 -18.03 -20.96
C VAL A 95 -3.40 -17.39 -19.80
N THR A 96 -3.68 -16.12 -19.51
CA THR A 96 -3.41 -15.57 -18.18
C THR A 96 -4.73 -15.50 -17.40
N ARG A 97 -4.70 -15.79 -16.09
CA ARG A 97 -5.88 -15.66 -15.20
C ARG A 97 -6.45 -14.24 -15.19
N PHE A 98 -5.64 -13.25 -15.57
CA PHE A 98 -5.95 -11.83 -15.59
C PHE A 98 -5.49 -11.19 -16.91
N PRO A 99 -6.21 -11.39 -18.03
CA PRO A 99 -5.77 -10.98 -19.37
C PRO A 99 -5.73 -9.45 -19.60
N GLY A 100 -5.98 -8.64 -18.58
CA GLY A 100 -6.25 -7.23 -18.74
C GLY A 100 -6.11 -6.42 -17.48
N TYR A 101 -5.22 -6.82 -16.58
CA TYR A 101 -4.90 -6.12 -15.35
C TYR A 101 -3.41 -5.78 -15.31
N PHE A 102 -2.80 -5.48 -16.46
CA PHE A 102 -1.37 -5.26 -16.56
C PHE A 102 -0.91 -3.97 -15.88
N ALA A 103 -1.74 -2.93 -15.86
CA ALA A 103 -1.48 -1.70 -15.13
C ALA A 103 -1.52 -1.95 -13.61
N LEU A 104 -2.54 -2.70 -13.12
CA LEU A 104 -2.59 -3.09 -11.71
C LEU A 104 -1.39 -3.95 -11.33
N LYS A 105 -1.07 -4.96 -12.15
CA LYS A 105 0.08 -5.83 -11.89
C LYS A 105 1.39 -5.03 -11.86
N ARG A 106 1.63 -4.16 -12.85
CA ARG A 106 2.84 -3.33 -12.88
C ARG A 106 2.90 -2.37 -11.72
N ALA A 107 1.77 -1.79 -11.32
CA ALA A 107 1.69 -0.95 -10.12
C ALA A 107 2.06 -1.74 -8.87
N ALA A 108 1.48 -2.93 -8.68
CA ALA A 108 1.81 -3.80 -7.56
C ALA A 108 3.29 -4.20 -7.54
N ASP A 109 3.83 -4.67 -8.67
CA ASP A 109 5.24 -5.03 -8.79
C ASP A 109 6.16 -3.80 -8.52
N HIS A 110 5.78 -2.63 -9.00
CA HIS A 110 6.53 -1.38 -8.81
C HIS A 110 6.50 -0.93 -7.34
N THR A 111 5.32 -0.88 -6.73
CA THR A 111 5.15 -0.58 -5.30
C THR A 111 5.97 -1.54 -4.46
N GLU A 112 5.86 -2.86 -4.70
CA GLU A 112 6.62 -3.86 -3.95
C GLU A 112 8.13 -3.61 -4.01
N SER A 113 8.64 -3.24 -5.19
CA SER A 113 10.06 -2.92 -5.37
C SER A 113 10.51 -1.66 -4.63
N ASP A 114 9.62 -0.69 -4.43
CA ASP A 114 9.93 0.60 -3.79
C ASP A 114 9.60 0.65 -2.29
N VAL A 115 8.99 -0.39 -1.72
CA VAL A 115 8.69 -0.47 -0.27
C VAL A 115 9.91 -0.10 0.59
N PRO A 116 11.14 -0.58 0.34
CA PRO A 116 12.29 -0.20 1.16
C PRO A 116 12.57 1.31 1.13
N ASN A 117 12.49 1.93 -0.06
CA ASN A 117 12.74 3.36 -0.25
C ASN A 117 11.70 4.22 0.47
N ILE A 118 10.45 3.75 0.54
CA ILE A 118 9.34 4.43 1.22
C ILE A 118 9.45 4.25 2.74
N ALA A 119 9.76 3.03 3.19
CA ALA A 119 9.72 2.69 4.62
C ALA A 119 10.95 3.18 5.39
N GLU A 120 12.15 3.16 4.79
CA GLU A 120 13.41 3.51 5.45
C GLU A 120 13.43 4.89 6.15
N PRO A 121 12.98 6.00 5.53
CA PRO A 121 12.94 7.30 6.21
C PRO A 121 11.98 7.29 7.41
N ILE A 122 10.84 6.61 7.30
CA ILE A 122 9.85 6.51 8.39
C ILE A 122 10.43 5.70 9.55
N VAL A 123 11.02 4.54 9.27
CA VAL A 123 11.68 3.71 10.29
C VAL A 123 12.77 4.50 11.01
N THR A 124 13.61 5.22 10.26
CA THR A 124 14.69 6.03 10.83
C THR A 124 14.16 7.07 11.81
N ASN A 125 13.09 7.78 11.46
CA ASN A 125 12.47 8.79 12.32
C ASN A 125 11.89 8.19 13.61
N TYR A 126 11.13 7.11 13.51
CA TYR A 126 10.50 6.49 14.69
C TYR A 126 11.50 5.77 15.60
N VAL A 127 12.56 5.20 15.04
CA VAL A 127 13.66 4.63 15.84
C VAL A 127 14.40 5.74 16.59
N ALA A 128 14.61 6.91 15.98
CA ALA A 128 15.19 8.05 16.68
C ALA A 128 14.28 8.51 17.84
N GLU A 129 12.98 8.71 17.60
CA GLU A 129 12.01 9.11 18.62
C GLU A 129 11.94 8.11 19.79
N ALA A 130 11.95 6.81 19.50
CA ALA A 130 11.86 5.77 20.54
C ALA A 130 13.12 5.68 21.42
N ASN A 131 14.24 6.29 21.01
CA ASN A 131 15.49 6.32 21.76
C ASN A 131 15.65 7.58 22.64
N GLU A 132 14.72 8.54 22.55
CA GLU A 132 14.67 9.75 23.40
C GLU A 132 13.83 9.56 24.67
#